data_AF-A0A2T5RSW7-F1
#
_entry.id   AF-A0A2T5RSW7-F1
#
_cell.length_a   1.000
_cell.length_b   1.000
_cell.length_c   1.000
_cell.angle_alpha   90.00
_cell.angle_beta   90.00
_cell.angle_gamma   90.00
#
_symmetry.space_group_name_H-M   'P 1'
#
loop_
_entity.id
_entity.type
_entity.pdbx_description
1 polymer ?
#
loop_
_entity_poly.entity_id
_entity_poly.type
_entity_poly.pdbx_seq_one_letter_code
_entity_poly.pdbx_strand_id
1 'polypeptide(L)'
;MSINYQVGNHYTAKSYRESGFNFPEDEYKLKIIREGFPKDFVNDEDELVIAEEQWLEGLEGSDQYKTDLDGNWYYFEFPINDEGIDYMWIPESVVIEVFE
;
A
#
# COMPACT_ATOMS: atom_id res chain seq x y z
N MET A 1 -15.45 -7.71 5.49
CA MET A 1 -16.45 -6.65 5.79
C MET A 1 -15.74 -5.40 5.34
N SER A 2 -16.00 -4.89 4.13
CA SER A 2 -15.13 -3.90 3.50
C SER A 2 -14.91 -2.69 4.43
N ILE A 3 -13.70 -2.55 4.96
CA ILE A 3 -13.32 -1.40 5.77
C ILE A 3 -13.48 -0.17 4.88
N ASN A 4 -14.29 0.79 5.31
CA ASN A 4 -14.34 2.09 4.66
C ASN A 4 -13.10 2.86 5.10
N TYR A 5 -12.02 2.71 4.35
CA TYR A 5 -10.78 3.42 4.58
C TYR A 5 -10.98 4.93 4.43
N GLN A 6 -10.52 5.69 5.42
CA GLN A 6 -10.70 7.13 5.51
C GLN A 6 -9.34 7.81 5.65
N VAL A 7 -9.08 8.75 4.74
CA VAL A 7 -7.90 9.61 4.81
C VAL A 7 -7.86 10.34 6.16
N GLY A 8 -6.71 10.28 6.83
CA GLY A 8 -6.46 10.86 8.14
C GLY A 8 -6.54 9.87 9.30
N ASN A 9 -7.13 8.69 9.09
CA ASN A 9 -7.18 7.64 10.11
C ASN A 9 -5.90 6.79 10.14
N HIS A 10 -5.73 6.07 11.24
CA HIS A 10 -4.64 5.12 11.46
C HIS A 10 -5.18 3.69 11.41
N TYR A 11 -4.36 2.79 10.86
CA TYR A 11 -4.68 1.38 10.67
C TYR A 11 -3.51 0.53 11.16
N THR A 12 -3.81 -0.54 11.89
CA THR A 12 -2.79 -1.45 12.40
C THR A 12 -2.62 -2.62 11.45
N ALA A 13 -1.39 -2.87 11.01
CA ALA A 13 -1.09 -4.02 10.18
C ALA A 13 -1.22 -5.31 11.00
N LYS A 14 -1.79 -6.35 10.39
CA LYS A 14 -1.76 -7.71 10.95
C LYS A 14 -0.34 -8.27 10.96
N SER A 15 -0.12 -9.26 11.82
CA SER A 15 1.16 -9.98 11.86
C SER A 15 1.45 -10.71 10.54
N TYR A 16 2.73 -10.96 10.24
CA TYR A 16 3.16 -11.75 9.09
C TYR A 16 2.46 -13.11 9.00
N ARG A 17 2.14 -13.72 10.15
CA ARG A 17 1.45 -15.02 10.19
C ARG A 17 0.01 -14.96 9.68
N GLU A 18 -0.61 -13.79 9.72
CA GLU A 18 -2.01 -13.58 9.36
C GLU A 18 -2.15 -12.99 7.96
N SER A 19 -1.29 -12.06 7.56
CA SER A 19 -1.34 -11.39 6.26
C SER A 19 -0.40 -12.01 5.21
N GLY A 20 0.66 -12.71 5.63
CA GLY A 20 1.74 -13.15 4.75
C GLY A 20 2.68 -12.01 4.32
N PHE A 21 2.47 -10.78 4.80
CA PHE A 21 3.30 -9.62 4.48
C PHE A 21 4.10 -9.16 5.71
N ASN A 22 5.33 -8.69 5.46
CA ASN A 22 6.22 -8.23 6.52
C ASN A 22 6.06 -6.73 6.80
N PHE A 23 4.85 -6.33 7.20
CA PHE A 23 4.61 -4.99 7.72
C PHE A 23 4.96 -4.95 9.21
N PRO A 24 5.80 -3.99 9.67
CA PRO A 24 5.97 -3.73 11.09
C PRO A 24 4.63 -3.62 11.83
N GLU A 25 4.48 -4.29 12.97
CA GLU A 25 3.27 -4.23 13.80
C GLU A 25 3.16 -2.88 14.52
N ASP A 26 2.62 -1.88 13.82
CA ASP A 26 2.49 -0.51 14.32
C ASP A 26 1.30 0.20 13.61
N GLU A 27 1.09 1.50 13.85
CA GLU A 27 -0.02 2.28 13.32
C GLU A 27 0.38 3.06 12.06
N TYR A 28 -0.27 2.76 10.94
CA TYR A 28 -0.04 3.38 9.65
C TYR A 28 -1.12 4.41 9.37
N LYS A 29 -0.72 5.63 9.03
CA LYS A 29 -1.67 6.70 8.75
C LYS A 29 -1.99 6.75 7.26
N LEU A 30 -3.27 6.63 6.91
CA LEU A 30 -3.71 6.78 5.53
C LEU A 30 -3.73 8.26 5.13
N LYS A 31 -2.96 8.63 4.12
CA LYS A 31 -2.81 10.02 3.67
C LYS A 31 -3.58 10.32 2.40
N ILE A 32 -3.64 9.38 1.45
CA ILE A 32 -4.25 9.57 0.14
C ILE A 32 -4.86 8.26 -0.33
N ILE A 33 -5.99 8.35 -1.03
CA ILE A 33 -6.56 7.26 -1.82
C ILE A 33 -6.67 7.77 -3.26
N ARG A 34 -6.22 6.99 -4.23
CA ARG A 34 -6.37 7.27 -5.67
C ARG A 34 -6.97 6.06 -6.37
N GLU A 35 -7.85 6.32 -7.32
CA GLU A 35 -8.34 5.29 -8.24
C GLU A 35 -7.27 5.06 -9.32
N GLY A 36 -6.87 3.80 -9.49
CA GLY A 36 -5.81 3.38 -10.38
C GLY A 36 -4.40 3.75 -9.89
N PHE A 37 -3.40 3.17 -10.55
CA PHE A 37 -1.99 3.43 -10.25
C PHE A 37 -1.66 4.94 -10.34
N PRO A 38 -1.00 5.52 -9.33
CA PRO A 38 -0.70 6.94 -9.29
C PRO A 38 0.21 7.38 -10.46
N LYS A 39 -0.13 8.51 -11.10
CA LYS A 39 0.62 9.07 -12.25
C LYS A 39 1.70 10.07 -11.86
N ASP A 40 1.56 10.65 -10.67
CA ASP A 40 2.43 11.69 -10.13
C ASP A 40 2.84 11.29 -8.71
N PHE A 41 4.12 11.45 -8.42
CA PHE A 41 4.66 11.29 -7.08
C PHE A 41 4.15 12.38 -6.13
N VAL A 42 4.14 12.08 -4.84
CA VAL A 42 3.65 12.92 -3.77
C VAL A 42 4.80 13.51 -2.98
N ASN A 43 5.73 12.65 -2.51
CA ASN A 43 6.86 13.09 -1.69
C ASN A 43 8.20 12.88 -2.41
N ASP A 44 8.39 11.71 -3.02
CA ASP A 44 9.67 11.31 -3.60
C ASP A 44 9.49 10.79 -5.02
N GLU A 45 10.39 11.14 -5.94
CA GLU A 45 10.28 10.74 -7.35
C GLU A 45 10.37 9.23 -7.55
N ASP A 46 11.05 8.52 -6.65
CA ASP A 46 11.22 7.08 -6.69
C ASP A 46 10.02 6.33 -6.08
N GLU A 47 9.07 7.01 -5.42
CA GLU A 47 7.98 6.33 -4.69
C GLU A 47 7.09 5.47 -5.59
N LEU A 48 6.88 5.90 -6.84
CA LEU A 48 6.08 5.17 -7.82
C LEU A 48 6.84 3.97 -8.36
N VAL A 49 8.14 4.13 -8.59
CA VAL A 49 9.03 3.04 -9.05
C VAL A 49 9.07 1.96 -7.98
N ILE A 50 9.28 2.35 -6.71
CA ILE A 50 9.28 1.42 -5.57
C ILE A 50 7.93 0.71 -5.46
N ALA A 51 6.80 1.42 -5.60
CA ALA A 51 5.49 0.79 -5.52
C ALA A 51 5.23 -0.20 -6.67
N GLU A 52 5.67 0.12 -7.89
CA GLU A 52 5.60 -0.80 -9.03
C GLU A 52 6.47 -2.03 -8.81
N GLU A 53 7.74 -1.85 -8.42
CA GLU A 53 8.67 -2.96 -8.16
C GLU A 53 8.18 -3.85 -7.01
N GLN A 54 7.66 -3.29 -5.92
CA GLN A 54 7.24 -4.07 -4.76
C GLN A 54 5.95 -4.84 -4.98
N TRP A 55 4.98 -4.26 -5.68
CA TRP A 55 3.62 -4.81 -5.73
C TRP A 55 3.23 -5.38 -7.07
N LEU A 56 3.88 -4.96 -8.15
CA LEU A 56 3.48 -5.32 -9.52
C LEU A 56 4.54 -6.17 -10.25
N GLU A 57 5.81 -6.14 -9.83
CA GLU A 57 6.86 -6.98 -10.40
C GLU A 57 6.53 -8.48 -10.25
N GLY A 58 6.65 -9.21 -11.35
CA GLY A 58 6.36 -10.64 -11.42
C GLY A 58 4.88 -10.97 -11.60
N LEU A 59 3.99 -9.97 -11.59
CA LEU A 59 2.57 -10.14 -11.88
C LEU A 59 2.24 -9.83 -13.35
N GLU A 60 3.20 -9.35 -14.16
CA GLU A 60 2.92 -8.90 -15.53
C GLU A 60 2.17 -9.96 -16.36
N GLY A 61 1.03 -9.56 -16.93
CA GLY A 61 0.18 -10.43 -17.74
C GLY A 61 -0.82 -11.28 -16.96
N SER A 62 -0.81 -11.23 -15.62
CA SER A 62 -1.86 -11.83 -14.78
C SER A 62 -3.12 -10.95 -14.70
N ASP A 63 -4.25 -11.55 -14.29
CA ASP A 63 -5.45 -10.79 -13.96
C ASP A 63 -5.27 -9.94 -12.69
N GLN A 64 -4.40 -10.38 -11.77
CA GLN A 64 -4.07 -9.64 -10.55
C GLN A 64 -3.39 -8.32 -10.88
N TYR A 65 -2.41 -8.32 -11.79
CA TYR A 65 -1.73 -7.09 -12.23
C TYR A 65 -2.69 -6.03 -12.77
N LYS A 66 -3.67 -6.43 -13.60
CA LYS A 66 -4.70 -5.49 -14.09
C LYS A 66 -5.60 -5.01 -12.96
N THR A 67 -6.01 -5.92 -12.08
CA THR A 67 -6.85 -5.59 -10.93
C THR A 67 -6.17 -4.58 -10.01
N ASP A 68 -4.87 -4.76 -9.74
CA ASP A 68 -4.11 -3.83 -8.92
C ASP A 68 -3.88 -2.50 -9.65
N LEU A 69 -3.57 -2.52 -10.95
CA LEU A 69 -3.38 -1.29 -11.72
C LEU A 69 -4.65 -0.43 -11.81
N ASP A 70 -5.82 -1.03 -12.01
CA ASP A 70 -7.11 -0.33 -12.13
C ASP A 70 -7.77 -0.07 -10.76
N GLY A 71 -7.39 -0.85 -9.74
CA GLY A 71 -7.93 -0.76 -8.38
C GLY A 71 -7.48 0.49 -7.62
N ASN A 72 -7.99 0.66 -6.40
CA ASN A 72 -7.57 1.79 -5.56
C ASN A 72 -6.14 1.58 -5.06
N TRP A 73 -5.39 2.67 -5.00
CA TRP A 73 -4.09 2.76 -4.37
C TRP A 73 -4.14 3.66 -3.15
N TYR A 74 -3.49 3.22 -2.08
CA TYR A 74 -3.53 3.85 -0.77
C TYR A 74 -2.12 4.30 -0.40
N TYR A 75 -1.97 5.58 -0.10
CA TYR A 75 -0.71 6.16 0.33
C TYR A 75 -0.66 6.21 1.85
N PHE A 76 0.17 5.37 2.44
CA PHE A 76 0.36 5.30 3.88
C PHE A 76 1.63 6.02 4.30
N GLU A 77 1.54 6.76 5.40
CA GLU A 77 2.68 7.24 6.18
C GLU A 77 3.05 6.12 7.15
N PHE A 78 4.28 5.62 7.03
CA PHE A 78 4.80 4.55 7.86
C PHE A 78 5.21 5.13 9.22
N PRO A 79 5.06 4.33 10.30
CA PRO A 79 5.72 4.66 11.55
C PRO A 79 7.24 4.66 11.33
N ILE A 80 7.95 5.47 12.12
CA ILE A 80 9.40 5.63 12.02
C ILE A 80 10.06 4.25 11.97
N ASN A 81 10.56 3.87 10.80
CA ASN A 81 11.28 2.63 10.60
C ASN A 81 12.77 2.95 10.39
N ASP A 82 13.63 2.04 10.85
CA ASP A 82 15.09 2.14 10.65
C ASP A 82 15.49 2.05 9.17
N GLU A 83 14.56 1.71 8.27
CA GLU A 83 14.77 1.61 6.82
C GLU A 83 14.61 2.95 6.10
N GLY A 84 14.12 4.00 6.77
CA GLY A 84 13.98 5.35 6.21
C GLY A 84 12.85 5.49 5.18
N ILE A 85 11.91 4.55 5.14
CA ILE A 85 10.72 4.65 4.28
C ILE A 85 9.63 5.34 5.08
N ASP A 86 9.43 6.63 4.82
CA ASP A 86 8.40 7.42 5.50
C ASP A 86 7.00 7.21 4.89
N TYR A 87 6.93 6.83 3.60
CA TYR A 87 5.67 6.70 2.88
C TYR A 87 5.71 5.61 1.79
N MET A 88 4.57 4.99 1.52
CA MET A 88 4.44 4.00 0.44
C MET A 88 3.04 3.96 -0.15
N TRP A 89 2.96 3.75 -1.46
CA TRP A 89 1.74 3.39 -2.17
C TRP A 89 1.51 1.88 -2.11
N ILE A 90 0.30 1.47 -1.74
CA ILE A 90 -0.09 0.06 -1.57
C ILE A 90 -1.40 -0.17 -2.33
N PRO A 91 -1.51 -1.23 -3.16
CA PRO A 91 -2.74 -1.53 -3.88
C PRO A 91 -3.82 -2.09 -2.93
N GLU A 92 -5.09 -1.92 -3.32
CA GLU A 92 -6.25 -2.32 -2.51
C GLU A 92 -6.22 -3.77 -2.06
N SER A 93 -5.78 -4.68 -2.94
CA SER A 93 -5.68 -6.12 -2.64
C SER A 93 -4.80 -6.38 -1.43
N VAL A 94 -3.62 -5.76 -1.38
CA VAL A 94 -2.67 -5.88 -0.26
C VAL A 94 -3.21 -5.17 0.98
N VAL A 95 -3.84 -4.01 0.82
CA VAL A 95 -4.44 -3.27 1.96
C VAL A 95 -5.49 -4.12 2.67
N ILE A 96 -6.35 -4.84 1.93
CA ILE A 96 -7.35 -5.73 2.51
C ILE A 96 -6.66 -6.87 3.28
N GLU A 97 -5.67 -7.55 2.69
CA GLU A 97 -5.01 -8.67 3.35
C GLU A 97 -4.27 -8.22 4.64
N VAL A 98 -3.63 -7.05 4.60
CA VAL A 98 -2.80 -6.53 5.70
C VAL A 98 -3.61 -5.87 6.80
N PHE A 99 -4.69 -5.14 6.49
CA PHE A 99 -5.37 -4.27 7.45
C PHE A 99 -6.84 -4.66 7.75
N GLU A 100 -7.46 -5.62 7.03
CA GLU A 100 -8.85 -6.11 7.26
C GLU A 100 -8.93 -7.54 7.78
#